data_AF-H6RMH2-F1
#
_entry.id   AF-H6RMH2-F1
#
_cell.length_a   1.000
_cell.length_b   1.000
_cell.length_c   1.000
_cell.angle_alpha   90.00
_cell.angle_beta   90.00
_cell.angle_gamma   90.00
#
_symmetry.space_group_name_H-M   'P 1'
#
loop_
_entity.id
_entity.type
_entity.pdbx_description
1 polymer ?
#
loop_
_entity_poly.entity_id
_entity_poly.type
_entity_poly.pdbx_seq_one_letter_code
_entity_poly.pdbx_strand_id
1 'polypeptide(L)' 'MGEMKDRMLAGLPYRPDDPDLAAGAGSVVTRDLPSDVVAVGNPVRVVREL' A
#
# COMPACT_ATOMS: atom_id res chain seq x y z
N MET A 1 4.81 3.52 -13.07
CA MET A 1 5.58 3.02 -11.90
C MET A 1 6.61 4.11 -11.63
N GLY A 2 6.62 4.75 -10.45
CA GLY A 2 7.54 5.86 -10.18
C GLY A 2 8.99 5.37 -9.99
N GLU A 3 9.97 6.21 -10.28
CA GLU A 3 11.41 5.86 -10.24
C GLU A 3 11.82 5.23 -8.90
N MET A 4 11.32 5.76 -7.78
CA MET A 4 11.65 5.23 -6.45
C MET A 4 10.97 3.88 -6.16
N LYS A 5 9.79 3.64 -6.73
CA LYS A 5 9.12 2.34 -6.66
C LYS A 5 9.90 1.28 -7.42
N ASP A 6 10.44 1.61 -8.58
CA ASP A 6 11.24 0.68 -9.37
C ASP A 6 12.56 0.34 -8.67
N ARG A 7 13.19 1.33 -8.04
CA ARG A 7 14.37 1.11 -7.17
C ARG A 7 14.04 0.23 -5.96
N MET A 8 12.90 0.47 -5.32
CA MET A 8 12.42 -0.34 -4.19
C MET A 8 12.20 -1.81 -4.61
N LEU A 9 11.56 -2.05 -5.75
CA LEU A 9 11.35 -3.40 -6.30
C LEU A 9 12.66 -4.08 -6.71
N ALA A 10 13.64 -3.31 -7.18
CA ALA A 10 14.97 -3.80 -7.53
C ALA A 10 15.91 -4.01 -6.32
N GLY A 11 15.46 -3.71 -5.09
CA GLY A 11 16.29 -3.81 -3.88
C GLY A 11 17.41 -2.75 -3.81
N LEU A 12 17.32 -1.71 -4.64
CA LEU A 12 18.25 -0.59 -4.62
C LEU A 12 17.89 0.36 -3.48
N PRO A 13 18.84 1.17 -2.97
CA PRO A 13 18.53 2.23 -2.03
C PRO A 13 17.41 3.13 -2.58
N TYR A 14 16.37 3.37 -1.79
CA TYR A 14 15.24 4.23 -2.10
C TYR A 14 15.05 5.27 -0.98
N ARG A 15 14.35 6.38 -1.26
CA ARG A 15 14.02 7.37 -0.23
C ARG A 15 12.70 6.98 0.42
N PRO A 16 12.68 6.68 1.72
CA PRO A 16 11.45 6.24 2.40
C PRO A 16 10.44 7.39 2.58
N ASP A 17 10.87 8.64 2.48
CA ASP A 17 10.08 9.87 2.57
C ASP A 17 9.46 10.30 1.23
N ASP A 18 9.58 9.48 0.18
CA ASP A 18 9.04 9.80 -1.14
C ASP A 18 7.50 9.83 -1.14
N PRO A 19 6.88 10.93 -1.63
CA PRO A 19 5.43 11.09 -1.59
C PRO A 19 4.69 10.09 -2.50
N ASP A 20 5.31 9.64 -3.60
CA ASP A 20 4.69 8.66 -4.51
C ASP A 20 4.67 7.26 -3.89
N LEU A 21 5.69 6.92 -3.09
CA LEU A 21 5.69 5.69 -2.27
C LEU A 21 4.63 5.75 -1.17
N ALA A 22 4.48 6.89 -0.49
CA ALA A 22 3.46 7.07 0.55
C ALA A 22 2.03 6.98 -0.02
N ALA A 23 1.78 7.56 -1.19
CA ALA A 23 0.50 7.46 -1.88
C ALA A 23 0.23 6.04 -2.43
N GLY A 24 1.28 5.34 -2.86
CA GLY A 24 1.21 3.97 -3.41
C GLY A 24 1.15 2.86 -2.36
N ALA A 25 1.45 3.14 -1.09
CA ALA A 25 1.37 2.18 0.03
C ALA A 25 -0.09 1.89 0.49
N GLY A 26 -1.06 2.15 -0.40
CA GLY A 26 -2.49 1.94 -0.18
C GLY A 26 -2.81 0.47 0.04
N SER A 27 -3.23 0.15 1.27
CA SER A 27 -3.72 -1.17 1.72
C SER A 27 -2.70 -2.31 1.68
N VAL A 28 -1.97 -2.47 2.79
CA VAL A 28 -1.32 -3.75 3.10
C VAL A 28 -2.34 -4.64 3.81
N VAL A 29 -2.86 -5.61 3.06
CA VAL A 29 -3.78 -6.65 3.56
C VAL A 29 -2.97 -7.67 4.35
N THR A 30 -3.04 -7.60 5.67
CA THR A 30 -2.29 -8.50 6.57
C THR A 30 -3.10 -9.72 7.01
N ARG A 31 -4.39 -9.80 6.65
CA ARG A 31 -5.35 -10.88 6.97
C ARG A 31 -6.39 -10.98 5.85
N ASP A 32 -7.02 -12.14 5.72
CA ASP A 32 -8.11 -12.35 4.76
C ASP A 32 -9.24 -11.33 4.96
N LEU A 33 -9.72 -10.78 3.84
CA LEU A 33 -10.76 -9.76 3.80
C LEU A 33 -12.00 -10.35 3.10
N PRO A 34 -13.20 -10.24 3.69
CA PRO A 34 -14.44 -10.71 3.04
C PRO A 34 -14.70 -9.96 1.72
N SER A 35 -15.41 -10.60 0.78
CA SER A 35 -15.62 -10.08 -0.59
C SER A 35 -16.49 -8.82 -0.65
N ASP A 36 -17.24 -8.54 0.41
CA ASP A 36 -18.25 -7.46 0.44
C ASP A 36 -17.82 -6.31 1.37
N VAL A 37 -16.51 -6.05 1.50
CA VAL A 37 -16.04 -4.93 2.33
C VAL A 37 -15.06 -4.04 1.60
N VAL A 38 -15.18 -2.72 1.81
CA VAL A 38 -14.16 -1.78 1.41
C VAL A 38 -13.23 -1.57 2.60
N ALA A 39 -11.97 -1.95 2.44
CA ALA A 39 -10.93 -1.73 3.43
C ALA A 39 -9.79 -0.88 2.86
N VAL A 40 -9.34 0.07 3.66
CA VAL A 40 -8.31 1.04 3.28
C VAL A 40 -7.27 1.16 4.40
N GLY A 41 -6.09 1.67 4.06
CA GLY A 41 -5.03 2.00 5.00
C GLY A 41 -4.00 0.90 5.22
N ASN A 42 -2.87 1.25 5.81
CA ASN A 42 -1.80 0.33 6.15
C ASN A 42 -1.51 0.44 7.66
N PRO A 43 -1.79 -0.58 8.49
CA PRO A 43 -2.43 -1.86 8.13
C PRO A 43 -3.91 -1.69 7.77
N VAL A 44 -4.41 -2.56 6.90
CA VAL A 44 -5.80 -2.53 6.41
C VAL A 44 -6.84 -2.54 7.55
N ARG A 45 -7.85 -1.67 7.43
CA ARG A 45 -9.03 -1.62 8.30
C ARG A 45 -10.30 -1.51 7.44
N VAL A 46 -11.33 -2.27 7.81
CA VAL A 46 -12.65 -2.21 7.16
C VAL A 46 -13.31 -0.88 7.51
N VAL A 47 -13.65 -0.09 6.49
CA VAL A 47 -14.31 1.22 6.65
C VAL A 47 -15.78 1.17 6.28
N ARG A 48 -16.22 0.19 5.47
CA ARG A 48 -17.63 -0.10 5.22
C ARG A 48 -17.84 -1.54 4.75
N GLU A 49 -18.97 -2.12 5.13
CA GLU A 49 -19.57 -3.30 4.49
C GLU A 49 -20.43 -2.82 3.31
N LEU A 50 -20.39 -3.54 2.19
CA LEU A 50 -21.10 -3.25 0.95
C LEU A 50 -22.47 -3.93 0.90
#